data_AF-M6GI22-F1
#
_entry.id   AF-M6GI22-F1
#
_cell.length_a   1.000
_cell.length_b   1.000
_cell.length_c   1.000
_cell.angle_alpha   90.00
_cell.angle_beta   90.00
_cell.angle_gamma   90.00
#
_symmetry.space_group_name_H-M   'P 1'
#
loop_
_entity.id
_entity.type
_entity.pdbx_description
1 polymer ?
#
loop_
_entity_poly.entity_id
_entity_poly.type
_entity_poly.pdbx_seq_one_letter_code
_entity_poly.pdbx_strand_id
1 'polypeptide(L)'
;MESLFAKKVCLTPVEIERRLKSVSIQPTIQRISICQYVLCEADHPTAEVVKEWVDSRSFKMSLATVYNTLNILVSAGLLREFKFSCLGKSVYDSNIIDHYHFLMRKVESFTI
;
A
#
# COMPACT_ATOMS: atom_id res chain seq x y z
N MET A 1 -23.24 -20.96 -8.41
CA MET A 1 -23.08 -20.04 -7.26
C MET A 1 -21.75 -20.34 -6.58
N GLU A 2 -20.69 -20.35 -7.37
CA GLU A 2 -19.30 -20.61 -6.97
C GLU A 2 -18.42 -19.87 -7.97
N SER A 3 -17.25 -19.42 -7.52
CA SER A 3 -16.11 -18.94 -8.30
C SER A 3 -15.67 -17.50 -7.96
N LEU A 4 -14.51 -17.46 -7.28
CA LEU A 4 -13.47 -16.42 -7.31
C LEU A 4 -13.64 -15.24 -6.35
N PHE A 5 -13.61 -15.55 -5.04
CA PHE A 5 -12.77 -14.74 -4.15
C PHE A 5 -11.33 -14.86 -4.65
N ALA A 6 -10.97 -13.99 -5.60
CA ALA A 6 -9.59 -13.75 -5.99
C ALA A 6 -8.85 -13.45 -4.69
N LYS A 7 -8.08 -14.42 -4.22
CA LYS A 7 -7.20 -14.33 -3.07
C LYS A 7 -6.30 -13.13 -3.36
N LYS A 8 -6.64 -11.94 -2.84
CA LYS A 8 -5.82 -10.72 -2.94
C LYS A 8 -4.50 -11.13 -2.30
N VAL A 9 -3.52 -11.52 -3.12
CA VAL A 9 -2.21 -11.97 -2.65
C VAL A 9 -1.57 -10.73 -2.06
N CYS A 10 -1.63 -10.61 -0.74
CA CYS A 10 -1.07 -9.48 -0.03
C CYS A 10 0.44 -9.44 -0.26
N LEU A 11 0.96 -8.25 -0.53
CA LEU A 11 2.39 -7.99 -0.65
C LEU A 11 3.06 -8.35 0.69
N THR A 12 4.18 -9.09 0.62
CA THR A 12 4.97 -9.36 1.82
C THR A 12 5.65 -8.06 2.29
N PRO A 13 6.00 -7.93 3.58
CA PRO A 13 6.73 -6.76 4.08
C PRO A 13 8.00 -6.46 3.27
N VAL A 14 8.68 -7.51 2.78
CA VAL A 14 9.89 -7.41 1.93
C VAL A 14 9.58 -6.79 0.57
N GLU A 15 8.44 -7.13 -0.05
CA GLU A 15 8.03 -6.54 -1.32
C GLU A 15 7.69 -5.05 -1.16
N ILE A 16 6.99 -4.71 -0.08
CA ILE A 16 6.66 -3.32 0.27
C ILE A 16 7.94 -2.53 0.52
N GLU A 17 8.88 -3.09 1.27
CA GLU A 17 10.19 -2.48 1.52
C GLU A 17 10.92 -2.19 0.20
N ARG A 18 10.91 -3.14 -0.74
CA ARG A 18 11.55 -2.98 -2.05
C ARG A 18 10.89 -1.86 -2.86
N ARG A 19 9.56 -1.80 -2.89
CA ARG A 19 8.82 -0.72 -3.56
C ARG A 19 9.10 0.65 -2.96
N LEU A 20 9.16 0.75 -1.63
CA LEU A 20 9.53 1.99 -0.94
C LEU A 20 10.96 2.40 -1.29
N LYS A 21 11.91 1.46 -1.29
CA LYS A 21 13.30 1.70 -1.69
C LYS A 21 13.43 2.11 -3.15
N SER A 22 12.66 1.54 -4.08
CA SER A 22 12.72 1.90 -5.50
C SER A 22 12.27 3.34 -5.78
N VAL A 23 11.44 3.91 -4.91
CA VAL A 23 11.04 5.32 -4.96
C VAL A 23 11.80 6.20 -3.95
N SER A 24 12.93 5.71 -3.42
CA SER A 24 13.78 6.43 -2.45
C SER A 24 13.09 6.82 -1.14
N ILE A 25 12.01 6.13 -0.76
CA ILE A 25 11.34 6.30 0.53
C ILE A 25 11.99 5.36 1.55
N GLN A 26 12.36 5.89 2.72
CA GLN A 26 12.82 5.05 3.82
C GLN A 26 11.70 4.12 4.31
N PRO A 27 11.92 2.79 4.32
CA PRO A 27 10.92 1.83 4.76
C PRO A 27 10.95 1.71 6.29
N THR A 28 10.16 2.54 6.97
CA THR A 28 9.92 2.39 8.41
C THR A 28 8.80 1.39 8.64
N ILE A 29 8.76 0.75 9.82
CA ILE A 29 7.71 -0.22 10.17
C ILE A 29 6.32 0.41 10.00
N GLN A 30 6.15 1.67 10.42
CA GLN A 30 4.91 2.43 10.25
C GLN A 30 4.51 2.58 8.77
N ARG A 31 5.46 2.95 7.89
CA ARG A 31 5.19 3.09 6.45
C ARG A 31 4.86 1.75 5.80
N ILE A 32 5.54 0.68 6.22
CA ILE A 32 5.26 -0.67 5.73
C ILE A 32 3.83 -1.08 6.11
N SER A 33 3.39 -0.82 7.35
CA SER A 33 2.02 -1.12 7.79
C SER A 33 0.97 -0.32 7.02
N ILE A 34 1.19 0.97 6.78
CA ILE A 34 0.28 1.80 5.97
C ILE A 34 0.22 1.25 4.53
N CYS A 35 1.38 0.98 3.92
CA CYS A 35 1.43 0.43 2.56
C CYS A 35 0.77 -0.94 2.48
N GLN A 36 0.89 -1.78 3.51
CA GLN A 36 0.24 -3.09 3.55
C GLN A 36 -1.28 -2.95 3.47
N TYR A 37 -1.86 -1.99 4.18
CA TYR A 37 -3.29 -1.73 4.11
C TYR A 37 -3.70 -1.17 2.76
N VAL A 38 -3.05 -0.07 2.33
CA VAL A 38 -3.47 0.68 1.15
C VAL A 38 -3.21 -0.10 -0.16
N LEU A 39 -2.15 -0.91 -0.23
CA LEU A 39 -1.80 -1.66 -1.44
C LEU A 39 -2.42 -3.06 -1.51
N CYS A 40 -2.86 -3.64 -0.39
CA CYS A 40 -3.42 -5.01 -0.39
C CYS A 40 -4.91 -5.05 -0.12
N GLU A 41 -5.37 -4.32 0.89
CA GLU A 41 -6.69 -4.53 1.50
C GLU A 41 -7.68 -3.47 1.05
N ALA A 42 -7.22 -2.22 0.93
CA ALA A 42 -8.08 -1.09 0.66
C ALA A 42 -8.17 -0.79 -0.84
N ASP A 43 -9.40 -0.63 -1.33
CA ASP A 43 -9.63 -0.17 -2.72
C ASP A 43 -9.57 1.36 -2.79
N HIS A 44 -10.31 2.05 -1.92
CA HIS A 44 -10.38 3.52 -1.91
C HIS A 44 -10.48 4.10 -0.47
N PRO A 45 -9.46 3.94 0.39
CA PRO A 45 -9.56 4.40 1.78
C PRO A 45 -9.39 5.92 1.89
N THR A 46 -10.05 6.52 2.88
CA THR A 46 -9.72 7.88 3.36
C THR A 46 -8.59 7.80 4.39
N ALA A 47 -7.90 8.93 4.63
CA ALA A 47 -6.81 8.99 5.61
C ALA A 47 -7.27 8.59 7.03
N GLU A 48 -8.53 8.86 7.39
CA GLU A 48 -9.15 8.48 8.66
C GLU A 48 -9.25 6.96 8.79
N VAL A 49 -9.73 6.29 7.74
CA VAL A 49 -9.85 4.83 7.71
C VAL A 49 -8.47 4.16 7.79
N VAL A 50 -7.48 4.69 7.07
CA VAL A 50 -6.09 4.21 7.17
C VAL A 50 -5.59 4.33 8.62
N LYS A 51 -5.86 5.47 9.27
CA LYS A 51 -5.45 5.70 10.67
C LYS A 51 -6.09 4.68 11.61
N GLU A 52 -7.41 4.49 11.52
CA GLU A 52 -8.13 3.54 12.38
C GLU A 52 -7.60 2.11 12.22
N TRP A 53 -7.34 1.70 10.99
CA TRP A 53 -6.78 0.38 10.72
C TRP A 53 -5.38 0.21 11.31
N VAL A 54 -4.52 1.22 11.18
CA VAL A 54 -3.14 1.16 11.68
C VAL A 54 -3.09 1.24 13.21
N ASP A 55 -3.96 2.05 13.82
CA ASP A 55 -4.15 2.11 15.27
C ASP A 55 -4.62 0.75 15.82
N SER A 56 -5.48 0.03 15.09
CA SER A 56 -5.93 -1.32 15.49
C SER A 56 -4.80 -2.35 15.55
N ARG A 57 -3.71 -2.13 14.81
CA ARG A 57 -2.50 -2.97 14.78
C ARG A 57 -1.40 -2.51 15.74
N SER A 58 -1.75 -1.72 16.75
CA SER A 58 -0.83 -1.18 17.78
C SER A 58 0.20 -0.19 17.26
N PHE A 59 0.05 0.35 16.04
CA PHE A 59 0.89 1.42 15.52
C PHE A 59 0.23 2.78 15.74
N LYS A 60 0.27 3.27 16.98
CA LYS A 60 -0.28 4.59 17.30
C LYS A 60 0.49 5.69 16.58
N MET A 61 -0.18 6.41 15.69
CA MET A 61 0.39 7.56 15.00
C MET A 61 -0.62 8.69 14.83
N SER A 62 -0.10 9.91 14.69
CA SER A 62 -0.95 11.07 14.44
C SER A 62 -1.58 10.99 13.05
N LEU A 63 -2.75 11.61 12.89
CA LEU A 63 -3.38 11.74 11.57
C LEU A 63 -2.46 12.50 10.59
N ALA A 64 -1.69 13.46 11.08
CA ALA A 64 -0.67 14.16 10.29
C ALA A 64 0.42 13.21 9.76
N THR A 65 0.85 12.22 10.54
CA THR A 65 1.81 11.19 10.11
C THR A 65 1.24 10.33 8.97
N VAL A 66 -0.05 10.00 9.05
CA VAL A 66 -0.76 9.26 8.00
C VAL A 66 -0.84 10.10 6.74
N TYR A 67 -1.30 11.35 6.82
CA TYR A 67 -1.33 12.27 5.68
C TYR A 67 0.04 12.48 5.05
N ASN A 68 1.09 12.68 5.85
CA ASN A 68 2.45 12.82 5.34
C ASN A 68 2.89 11.58 4.57
N THR A 69 2.61 10.39 5.09
CA THR A 69 2.96 9.14 4.41
C THR A 69 2.17 8.97 3.11
N LEU A 70 0.85 9.18 3.14
CA LEU A 70 0.01 9.09 1.94
C LEU A 70 0.44 10.10 0.88
N ASN A 71 0.74 11.35 1.26
CA ASN A 71 1.20 12.37 0.34
C ASN A 71 2.57 12.05 -0.27
N ILE A 72 3.49 11.46 0.51
CA ILE A 72 4.76 10.95 -0.01
C ILE A 72 4.52 9.84 -1.04
N LEU A 73 3.61 8.91 -0.76
CA LEU A 73 3.27 7.83 -1.70
C LEU A 73 2.61 8.36 -2.98
N VAL A 74 1.76 9.38 -2.87
CA VAL A 74 1.17 10.08 -4.02
C VAL A 74 2.24 10.80 -4.84
N SER A 75 3.15 11.51 -4.17
CA SER A 75 4.28 12.20 -4.82
C SER A 75 5.24 11.22 -5.51
N ALA A 76 5.40 10.02 -4.95
CA ALA A 76 6.18 8.94 -5.52
C ALA A 76 5.45 8.20 -6.66
N GLY A 77 4.20 8.55 -6.95
CA GLY A 77 3.37 7.89 -7.97
C GLY A 77 2.93 6.48 -7.57
N LEU A 78 3.01 6.11 -6.29
CA LEU A 78 2.53 4.82 -5.75
C LEU A 78 1.04 4.83 -5.42
N LEU A 79 0.44 6.01 -5.27
CA LEU A 79 -0.98 6.21 -5.01
C LEU A 79 -1.51 7.38 -5.83
N ARG A 80 -2.82 7.41 -6.05
CA ARG A 80 -3.52 8.57 -6.60
C ARG A 80 -4.44 9.15 -5.54
N GLU A 81 -4.38 10.45 -5.33
CA GLU A 81 -5.31 11.16 -4.44
C GLU A 81 -6.46 11.75 -5.25
N PHE A 82 -7.69 11.48 -4.82
CA PHE A 82 -8.90 12.13 -5.29
C PHE A 82 -9.46 13.03 -4.18
N LYS A 83 -9.41 14.34 -4.41
CA LYS A 83 -9.98 15.33 -3.52
C LYS A 83 -11.41 15.62 -3.94
N PHE A 84 -12.37 15.22 -3.10
CA PHE A 84 -13.77 15.57 -3.30
C PHE A 84 -14.05 16.93 -2.63
N SER A 85 -13.92 18.01 -3.40
CA SER A 85 -14.14 19.39 -2.93
C SER A 85 -15.53 19.62 -2.32
N CYS A 86 -16.51 18.80 -2.68
CA CYS A 86 -17.88 18.86 -2.15
C CYS A 86 -18.05 18.25 -0.75
N LEU A 87 -17.20 17.30 -0.34
CA LEU A 87 -17.27 16.64 0.98
C LEU A 87 -16.09 16.97 1.89
N GLY A 88 -15.07 17.68 1.40
CA GLY A 88 -13.85 17.96 2.18
C GLY A 88 -13.04 16.71 2.51
N LYS A 89 -13.26 15.60 1.78
CA LYS A 89 -12.60 14.31 2.00
C LYS A 89 -11.65 13.98 0.86
N SER A 90 -10.46 13.53 1.22
CA SER A 90 -9.49 12.92 0.30
C SER A 90 -9.64 11.41 0.34
N VAL A 91 -9.85 10.83 -0.83
CA VAL A 91 -9.87 9.39 -1.06
C VAL A 91 -8.60 9.02 -1.80
N TYR A 92 -7.93 7.97 -1.34
CA TYR A 92 -6.69 7.49 -1.94
C TYR A 92 -6.96 6.21 -2.71
N ASP A 93 -6.40 6.10 -3.90
CA ASP A 93 -6.58 4.97 -4.80
C ASP A 93 -5.21 4.32 -5.06
N SER A 94 -5.14 3.00 -4.87
CA SER A 94 -3.95 2.19 -5.07
C SER A 94 -3.86 1.54 -6.46
N ASN A 95 -4.86 1.78 -7.32
CA ASN A 95 -4.98 1.25 -8.67
C ASN A 95 -4.15 2.07 -9.67
N ILE A 96 -2.84 2.06 -9.46
CA ILE A 96 -1.84 2.37 -10.48
C ILE A 96 -1.55 1.10 -11.27
N ILE A 97 -2.50 0.72 -12.13
CA ILE A 97 -2.38 -0.16 -13.30
C ILE A 97 -1.47 -1.39 -13.13
N ASP A 98 -2.13 -2.54 -13.08
CA ASP A 98 -1.62 -3.91 -13.13
C ASP A 98 -0.72 -4.35 -11.97
N HIS A 99 -1.25 -5.35 -11.26
CA HIS A 99 -0.50 -6.22 -10.37
C HIS A 99 0.65 -6.90 -11.13
N TYR A 100 1.78 -6.21 -11.32
CA TYR A 100 3.04 -6.84 -11.72
C TYR A 100 3.51 -7.74 -10.58
N HIS A 101 2.91 -8.92 -10.51
CA HIS A 101 3.51 -10.11 -9.94
C HIS A 101 4.69 -10.51 -10.82
N PHE A 102 5.84 -9.85 -10.66
CA PHE A 102 7.11 -10.49 -11.00
C PHE A 102 7.47 -11.44 -9.85
N LEU A 103 6.80 -12.59 -9.80
CA LEU A 103 7.40 -13.78 -9.23
C LEU A 103 8.56 -14.15 -10.15
N MET A 104 9.75 -13.59 -9.90
CA MET A 104 10.99 -14.20 -10.35
C MET A 104 11.12 -15.53 -9.60
N ARG A 105 10.55 -16.60 -10.17
CA ARG A 105 11.04 -17.95 -9.96
C ARG A 105 12.44 -17.99 -10.55
N LYS A 106 13.47 -17.75 -9.73
CA LYS A 106 14.83 -18.07 -10.15
C LYS A 106 14.90 -19.59 -10.19
N VAL A 107 14.97 -20.09 -11.42
CA VAL A 107 15.20 -21.50 -11.76
C VAL A 107 16.40 -22.02 -10.99
N GLU A 108 16.22 -23.17 -10.35
CA GLU A 108 17.33 -23.94 -9.80
C GLU A 108 18.24 -24.35 -10.96
N SER A 109 19.47 -23.85 -10.95
CA SER A 109 20.50 -24.31 -11.88
C SER A 109 20.93 -25.71 -11.44
N PHE A 110 20.37 -26.72 -12.08
CA PHE A 110 20.95 -28.05 -12.10
C PHE A 110 22.28 -27.95 -12.86
N THR A 111 23.40 -28.07 -12.14
CA THR A 111 24.71 -28.30 -12.75
C THR A 111 24.84 -29.81 -12.97
N ILE A 112 24.93 -30.17 -14.24
CA ILE A 112 25.40 -31.46 -14.78
C ILE A 112 26.83 -31.78 -14.33
#